data_AF-A0A0J6V8P2-F1
#
_entry.id   AF-A0A0J6V8P2-F1
#
_cell.length_a   1.000
_cell.length_b   1.000
_cell.length_c   1.000
_cell.angle_alpha   90.00
_cell.angle_beta   90.00
_cell.angle_gamma   90.00
#
_symmetry.space_group_name_H-M   'P 1'
#
loop_
_entity.id
_entity.type
_entity.pdbx_description
1 polymer ?
#
loop_
_entity_poly.entity_id
_entity_poly.type
_entity_poly.pdbx_seq_one_letter_code
_entity_poly.pdbx_strand_id
1 'polypeptide(L)'
;MTTLLERPHRPAHEAPRHGTALTGTLGLLRLYARRDRVVLPLWVLLLSVPLSTVYVGSIQAVYPTAADRATFAASIMASPAQRALYGQVFNDSLGAVGIWKAGMFHVLIAVAVILTVIRHTRADEENGRGELLDSTAVGRYAGLTAALLLAGGASVLTGVIGAAGLLTQDVPATGSLAFGAALACSGLVFAAVAAVSAQVSSSARFSRGVAFAALGMAFTLRAVGDAGAGTQVLTWWSPLGWSLQVRPYAGDRFWVLGLHMALTAVLLVLAYVLLSRRDVGAGLLAERLGPPRGGRRLHGVLGLAWRLDRGSLIVWTVGLGLYGAIIGSIVHGIGDEIGSSQIARDVVARLGGTDAMEQAFIAVAFSMLGMITAAFAISLTLRLHQEESSGHAETVLAGAVSRTRWLTSHLVFALGGPAVALLVAGLVTGLTYGASAGDIGGTLPRVLGTAAVQLPAVWLLAAVTVALFGALPRFTPVGWGVLVAFIAVFMLGSLSGSPQWLLDLEPFTHIPHVGIGAFTPAPLLWLLALDAALILLGAIAFRRRDLR
;
A
#
# COMPACT_ATOMS: atom_id res chain seq x y z
N MET A 1 -77.68 -24.76 -1.08
CA MET A 1 -76.95 -24.66 -2.36
C MET A 1 -75.89 -23.57 -2.20
N THR A 2 -74.65 -23.97 -1.94
CA THR A 2 -73.49 -23.08 -1.90
C THR A 2 -72.40 -23.74 -2.75
N THR A 3 -72.26 -23.25 -3.98
CA THR A 3 -71.27 -23.72 -4.95
C THR A 3 -69.90 -23.19 -4.58
N LEU A 4 -69.02 -24.06 -4.09
CA LEU A 4 -67.59 -23.80 -3.94
C LEU A 4 -66.93 -23.86 -5.32
N LEU A 5 -66.36 -22.74 -5.76
CA LEU A 5 -65.51 -22.67 -6.95
C LEU A 5 -64.17 -23.33 -6.65
N GLU A 6 -63.97 -24.53 -7.19
CA GLU A 6 -62.72 -25.26 -7.17
C GLU A 6 -61.69 -24.53 -8.05
N ARG A 7 -60.68 -23.88 -7.43
CA ARG A 7 -59.59 -23.24 -8.17
C ARG A 7 -58.70 -24.33 -8.78
N PRO A 8 -58.29 -24.22 -10.06
CA PRO A 8 -57.37 -25.18 -10.66
C PRO A 8 -56.05 -25.18 -9.89
N HIS A 9 -55.66 -26.33 -9.35
CA HIS A 9 -54.28 -26.57 -8.92
C HIS A 9 -53.40 -26.50 -10.15
N ARG A 10 -52.79 -25.34 -10.40
CA ARG A 10 -51.63 -25.26 -11.29
C ARG A 10 -50.52 -26.06 -10.61
N PRO A 11 -49.92 -27.07 -11.25
CA PRO A 11 -48.72 -27.69 -10.71
C PRO A 11 -47.71 -26.57 -10.44
N ALA A 12 -47.13 -26.54 -9.24
CA ALA A 12 -46.04 -25.65 -8.93
C ALA A 12 -45.02 -25.79 -10.07
N HIS A 13 -44.62 -24.67 -10.67
CA HIS A 13 -43.58 -24.67 -11.68
C HIS A 13 -42.36 -25.33 -11.04
N GLU A 14 -42.06 -26.57 -11.41
CA GLU A 14 -40.83 -27.22 -10.98
C GLU A 14 -39.70 -26.36 -11.54
N ALA A 15 -39.10 -25.55 -10.66
CA ALA A 15 -37.90 -24.80 -10.99
C ALA A 15 -36.90 -25.81 -11.59
N PRO A 16 -36.29 -25.52 -12.75
CA PRO A 16 -35.38 -26.45 -13.38
C PRO A 16 -34.28 -26.80 -12.37
N ARG A 17 -34.33 -28.04 -11.88
CA ARG A 17 -33.21 -28.65 -11.17
C ARG A 17 -32.08 -28.77 -12.19
N HIS A 18 -30.83 -28.66 -11.71
CA HIS A 18 -29.55 -28.77 -12.44
C HIS A 18 -28.80 -27.46 -12.78
N GLY A 19 -28.92 -26.42 -11.96
CA GLY A 19 -27.81 -25.48 -11.80
C GLY A 19 -26.76 -26.09 -10.86
N THR A 20 -25.51 -26.29 -11.32
CA THR A 20 -24.40 -26.66 -10.41
C THR A 20 -24.09 -25.49 -9.47
N ALA A 21 -23.41 -25.74 -8.35
CA ALA A 21 -22.97 -24.69 -7.42
C ALA A 21 -22.00 -23.66 -8.05
N LEU A 22 -21.52 -23.90 -9.27
CA LEU A 22 -20.64 -23.04 -10.06
C LEU A 22 -21.34 -22.33 -11.23
N THR A 23 -22.67 -22.49 -11.34
CA THR A 23 -23.45 -21.84 -12.41
C THR A 23 -23.27 -20.33 -12.35
N GLY A 24 -23.02 -19.68 -13.49
CA GLY A 24 -22.79 -18.23 -13.56
C GLY A 24 -21.34 -17.76 -13.37
N THR A 25 -20.38 -18.65 -13.04
CA THR A 25 -18.96 -18.28 -12.83
C THR A 25 -18.36 -17.52 -14.01
N LEU A 26 -18.59 -17.97 -15.25
CA LEU A 26 -18.05 -17.29 -16.44
C LEU A 26 -18.69 -15.92 -16.67
N GLY A 27 -19.97 -15.76 -16.34
CA GLY A 27 -20.66 -14.48 -16.41
C GLY A 27 -20.07 -13.48 -15.41
N LEU A 28 -19.86 -13.92 -14.16
CA LEU A 28 -19.23 -13.12 -13.12
C LEU A 28 -17.76 -12.81 -13.44
N LEU A 29 -16.99 -13.76 -13.97
CA LEU A 29 -15.62 -13.52 -14.38
C LEU A 29 -15.54 -12.43 -15.47
N ARG A 30 -16.42 -12.48 -16.47
CA ARG A 30 -16.53 -11.42 -17.49
C ARG A 30 -16.94 -10.08 -16.88
N LEU A 31 -17.87 -10.06 -15.93
CA LEU A 31 -18.28 -8.85 -15.23
C LEU A 31 -17.13 -8.25 -14.43
N TYR A 32 -16.43 -9.05 -13.64
CA TYR A 32 -15.29 -8.61 -12.84
C TYR A 32 -14.15 -8.12 -13.74
N ALA A 33 -13.83 -8.82 -14.83
CA ALA A 33 -12.86 -8.36 -15.82
C ALA A 33 -13.23 -7.00 -16.45
N ARG A 34 -14.52 -6.77 -16.73
CA ARG A 34 -15.01 -5.46 -17.22
C ARG A 34 -14.88 -4.37 -16.17
N ARG A 35 -15.20 -4.65 -14.91
CA ARG A 35 -15.03 -3.69 -13.80
C ARG A 35 -13.56 -3.37 -13.52
N ASP A 36 -12.67 -4.33 -13.73
CA ASP A 36 -11.24 -4.19 -13.48
C ASP A 36 -10.39 -3.92 -14.74
N ARG A 37 -11.02 -3.55 -15.86
CA ARG A 37 -10.36 -3.29 -17.16
C ARG A 37 -9.23 -2.24 -17.15
N VAL A 38 -9.16 -1.42 -16.09
CA VAL A 38 -8.09 -0.42 -15.90
C VAL A 38 -7.12 -0.90 -14.82
N VAL A 39 -7.64 -1.20 -13.62
CA VAL A 39 -6.81 -1.50 -12.45
C VAL A 39 -6.03 -2.80 -12.64
N LEU A 40 -6.65 -3.84 -13.21
CA LEU A 40 -6.02 -5.14 -13.37
C LEU A 40 -4.85 -5.13 -14.37
N PRO A 41 -5.02 -4.62 -15.62
CA PRO A 41 -3.89 -4.46 -16.53
C PRO A 41 -2.79 -3.56 -15.95
N LEU A 42 -3.14 -2.51 -15.21
CA LEU A 42 -2.16 -1.59 -14.64
C LEU A 42 -1.21 -2.31 -13.68
N TRP A 43 -1.72 -3.07 -12.71
CA TRP A 43 -0.82 -3.79 -11.80
C TRP A 43 -0.13 -4.99 -12.46
N VAL A 44 -0.79 -5.65 -13.42
CA VAL A 44 -0.16 -6.74 -14.19
C VAL A 44 1.07 -6.21 -14.93
N LEU A 45 0.93 -5.10 -15.66
CA LEU A 45 2.03 -4.50 -16.42
C LEU A 45 3.09 -3.88 -15.50
N LEU A 46 2.67 -3.16 -14.45
CA LEU A 46 3.58 -2.54 -13.48
C LEU A 46 4.49 -3.58 -12.80
N LEU A 47 3.97 -4.77 -12.52
CA LEU A 47 4.71 -5.83 -11.83
C LEU A 47 5.40 -6.84 -12.77
N SER A 48 5.31 -6.65 -14.09
CA SER A 48 5.93 -7.57 -15.07
C SER A 48 6.90 -6.87 -16.02
N VAL A 49 6.52 -5.74 -16.60
CA VAL A 49 7.30 -5.04 -17.63
C VAL A 49 8.65 -4.52 -17.11
N PRO A 50 8.76 -3.93 -15.90
CA PRO A 50 10.04 -3.39 -15.43
C PRO A 50 11.14 -4.43 -15.21
N LEU A 51 10.80 -5.72 -15.09
CA LEU A 51 11.75 -6.79 -14.74
C LEU A 51 12.92 -6.89 -15.72
N SER A 52 12.65 -6.69 -17.00
CA SER A 52 13.66 -6.76 -18.06
C SER A 52 14.50 -5.50 -18.12
N THR A 53 13.89 -4.38 -18.52
CA THR A 53 14.60 -3.15 -18.87
C THR A 53 15.07 -2.37 -17.64
N VAL A 54 14.23 -2.21 -16.63
CA VAL A 54 14.54 -1.38 -15.45
C VAL A 54 15.47 -2.11 -14.50
N TYR A 55 15.29 -3.41 -14.30
CA TYR A 55 16.09 -4.16 -13.32
C TYR A 55 17.35 -4.77 -13.94
N VAL A 56 17.21 -5.74 -14.85
CA VAL A 56 18.37 -6.38 -15.48
C VAL A 56 19.13 -5.38 -16.36
N GLY A 57 18.43 -4.63 -17.21
CA GLY A 57 19.04 -3.65 -18.12
C GLY A 57 19.82 -2.55 -17.39
N SER A 58 19.28 -1.97 -16.32
CA SER A 58 20.01 -0.94 -15.55
C SER A 58 21.21 -1.51 -14.80
N ILE A 59 21.12 -2.73 -14.26
CA ILE A 59 22.27 -3.38 -13.62
C ILE A 59 23.36 -3.69 -14.65
N GLN A 60 23.00 -4.12 -15.87
CA GLN A 60 23.97 -4.31 -16.94
C GLN A 60 24.68 -3.00 -17.33
N ALA A 61 23.93 -1.89 -17.37
CA ALA A 61 24.48 -0.58 -17.71
C ALA A 61 25.40 -0.01 -16.61
N VAL A 62 25.05 -0.19 -15.34
CA VAL A 62 25.79 0.37 -14.20
C VAL A 62 26.93 -0.55 -13.72
N TYR A 63 26.75 -1.88 -13.79
CA TYR A 63 27.69 -2.90 -13.34
C TYR A 63 28.00 -3.92 -14.46
N PRO A 64 28.71 -3.50 -15.52
CA PRO A 64 28.90 -4.31 -16.72
C PRO A 64 29.79 -5.54 -16.48
N THR A 65 30.81 -5.44 -15.62
CA THR A 65 31.75 -6.54 -15.40
C THR A 65 31.31 -7.49 -14.28
N ALA A 66 31.81 -8.73 -14.30
CA ALA A 66 31.53 -9.70 -13.23
C ALA A 66 32.11 -9.24 -11.87
N ALA A 67 33.26 -8.58 -11.87
CA ALA A 67 33.89 -8.05 -10.66
C ALA A 67 33.04 -6.94 -10.01
N ASP A 68 32.45 -6.05 -10.82
CA ASP A 68 31.56 -4.99 -10.34
C ASP A 68 30.30 -5.58 -9.68
N ARG A 69 29.69 -6.58 -10.31
CA ARG A 69 28.52 -7.29 -9.77
C ARG A 69 28.83 -8.08 -8.51
N ALA A 70 29.99 -8.73 -8.44
CA ALA A 70 30.44 -9.42 -7.24
C ALA A 70 30.64 -8.45 -6.07
N THR A 71 31.25 -7.29 -6.33
CA THR A 71 31.43 -6.21 -5.33
C THR A 71 30.09 -5.66 -4.86
N PHE A 72 29.16 -5.43 -5.78
CA PHE A 72 27.80 -4.97 -5.46
C PHE A 72 26.99 -6.02 -4.68
N ALA A 73 27.08 -7.30 -5.05
CA ALA A 73 26.45 -8.38 -4.29
C ALA A 73 27.04 -8.48 -2.87
N ALA A 74 28.36 -8.32 -2.72
CA ALA A 74 29.02 -8.32 -1.42
C ALA A 74 28.58 -7.15 -0.53
N SER A 75 28.42 -5.94 -1.09
CA SER A 75 27.93 -4.78 -0.32
C SER A 75 26.49 -4.97 0.17
N ILE A 76 25.62 -5.57 -0.67
CA ILE A 76 24.27 -5.95 -0.26
C ILE A 76 24.30 -6.98 0.87
N MET A 77 25.10 -8.02 0.72
CA MET A 77 25.19 -9.10 1.71
C MET A 77 25.79 -8.62 3.04
N ALA A 78 26.66 -7.62 3.00
CA ALA A 78 27.19 -6.96 4.19
C ALA A 78 26.13 -6.16 4.97
N SER A 79 25.06 -5.68 4.31
CA SER A 79 24.00 -4.88 4.94
C SER A 79 22.83 -5.74 5.43
N PRO A 80 22.62 -5.92 6.76
CA PRO A 80 21.46 -6.63 7.28
C PRO A 80 20.13 -5.96 6.89
N ALA A 81 20.12 -4.64 6.76
CA ALA A 81 18.93 -3.88 6.36
C ALA A 81 18.53 -4.17 4.90
N GLN A 82 19.50 -4.23 3.99
CA GLN A 82 19.20 -4.58 2.58
C GLN A 82 18.75 -6.03 2.45
N ARG A 83 19.37 -6.95 3.18
CA ARG A 83 18.91 -8.35 3.26
C ARG A 83 17.50 -8.46 3.85
N ALA A 84 17.23 -7.72 4.92
CA ALA A 84 15.91 -7.67 5.53
C ALA A 84 14.86 -7.15 4.54
N LEU A 85 15.17 -6.14 3.73
CA LEU A 85 14.19 -5.48 2.86
C LEU A 85 13.92 -6.25 1.56
N TYR A 86 14.96 -6.68 0.86
CA TYR A 86 14.85 -7.28 -0.48
C TYR A 86 15.22 -8.76 -0.54
N GLY A 87 15.87 -9.29 0.50
CA GLY A 87 16.37 -10.66 0.55
C GLY A 87 17.85 -10.78 0.24
N GLN A 88 18.35 -12.02 0.24
CA GLN A 88 19.75 -12.32 -0.06
C GLN A 88 20.02 -12.37 -1.57
N VAL A 89 21.23 -12.01 -1.96
CA VAL A 89 21.75 -12.24 -3.31
C VAL A 89 22.46 -13.59 -3.32
N PHE A 90 21.92 -14.56 -4.06
CA PHE A 90 22.42 -15.94 -4.04
C PHE A 90 23.52 -16.23 -5.07
N ASN A 91 23.76 -15.32 -6.02
CA ASN A 91 24.76 -15.43 -7.09
C ASN A 91 25.07 -14.02 -7.65
N ASP A 92 26.26 -13.82 -8.21
CA ASP A 92 26.76 -12.56 -8.78
C ASP A 92 26.54 -12.43 -10.31
N SER A 93 25.83 -13.38 -10.91
CA SER A 93 25.39 -13.32 -12.30
C SER A 93 24.51 -12.09 -12.57
N LEU A 94 24.52 -11.63 -13.82
CA LEU A 94 23.71 -10.48 -14.25
C LEU A 94 22.23 -10.69 -13.92
N GLY A 95 21.70 -11.90 -14.16
CA GLY A 95 20.34 -12.25 -13.80
C GLY A 95 20.07 -12.11 -12.30
N ALA A 96 20.83 -12.83 -11.46
CA ALA A 96 20.60 -12.86 -10.01
C ALA A 96 20.71 -11.49 -9.34
N VAL A 97 21.71 -10.70 -9.71
CA VAL A 97 21.90 -9.34 -9.20
C VAL A 97 20.85 -8.39 -9.77
N GLY A 98 20.52 -8.54 -11.06
CA GLY A 98 19.52 -7.76 -11.78
C GLY A 98 18.15 -7.80 -11.10
N ILE A 99 17.65 -9.01 -10.83
CA ILE A 99 16.31 -9.21 -10.26
C ILE A 99 16.24 -9.08 -8.73
N TRP A 100 17.35 -8.83 -8.03
CA TRP A 100 17.36 -8.79 -6.56
C TRP A 100 16.38 -7.75 -5.99
N LYS A 101 16.42 -6.51 -6.48
CA LYS A 101 15.45 -5.48 -6.06
C LYS A 101 14.01 -5.82 -6.46
N ALA A 102 13.83 -6.57 -7.55
CA ALA A 102 12.53 -7.08 -7.94
C ALA A 102 12.00 -8.18 -7.00
N GLY A 103 12.79 -8.67 -6.03
CA GLY A 103 12.32 -9.51 -4.94
C GLY A 103 11.11 -8.92 -4.19
N MET A 104 11.01 -7.59 -4.11
CA MET A 104 9.86 -6.88 -3.54
C MET A 104 8.54 -7.13 -4.31
N PHE A 105 8.60 -7.52 -5.58
CA PHE A 105 7.41 -7.73 -6.40
C PHE A 105 6.56 -8.90 -5.90
N HIS A 106 7.15 -9.87 -5.21
CA HIS A 106 6.41 -10.95 -4.53
C HIS A 106 5.46 -10.41 -3.44
N VAL A 107 5.82 -9.31 -2.79
CA VAL A 107 4.96 -8.61 -1.81
C VAL A 107 3.93 -7.74 -2.53
N LEU A 108 4.36 -7.00 -3.56
CA LEU A 108 3.46 -6.09 -4.29
C LEU A 108 2.35 -6.85 -5.03
N ILE A 109 2.65 -8.01 -5.60
CA ILE A 109 1.63 -8.86 -6.23
C ILE A 109 0.64 -9.39 -5.19
N ALA A 110 1.11 -9.73 -3.99
CA ALA A 110 0.25 -10.13 -2.88
C ALA A 110 -0.71 -9.01 -2.48
N VAL A 111 -0.24 -7.77 -2.40
CA VAL A 111 -1.10 -6.60 -2.16
C VAL A 111 -2.17 -6.48 -3.25
N ALA A 112 -1.77 -6.57 -4.52
CA ALA A 112 -2.69 -6.44 -5.66
C ALA A 112 -3.81 -7.50 -5.62
N VAL A 113 -3.45 -8.79 -5.48
CA VAL A 113 -4.42 -9.89 -5.46
C VAL A 113 -5.32 -9.85 -4.21
N ILE A 114 -4.80 -9.46 -3.04
CA ILE A 114 -5.61 -9.29 -1.82
C ILE A 114 -6.70 -8.25 -2.05
N LEU A 115 -6.34 -7.10 -2.62
CA LEU A 115 -7.29 -6.03 -2.91
C LEU A 115 -8.31 -6.45 -3.97
N THR A 116 -7.88 -7.16 -5.03
CA THR A 116 -8.77 -7.65 -6.09
C THR A 116 -9.76 -8.70 -5.58
N VAL A 117 -9.30 -9.72 -4.84
CA VAL A 117 -10.18 -10.78 -4.32
C VAL A 117 -11.20 -10.18 -3.35
N ILE A 118 -10.78 -9.33 -2.41
CA ILE A 118 -11.71 -8.75 -1.43
C ILE A 118 -12.69 -7.76 -2.08
N ARG A 119 -12.27 -7.05 -3.13
CA ARG A 119 -13.14 -6.14 -3.91
C ARG A 119 -14.31 -6.87 -4.57
N HIS A 120 -14.06 -8.05 -5.15
CA HIS A 120 -15.08 -8.83 -5.86
C HIS A 120 -15.77 -9.89 -5.00
N THR A 121 -15.45 -9.94 -3.71
CA THR A 121 -16.12 -10.82 -2.75
C THR A 121 -16.77 -9.97 -1.66
N ARG A 122 -16.10 -9.76 -0.52
CA ARG A 122 -16.67 -9.05 0.64
C ARG A 122 -17.13 -7.65 0.34
N ALA A 123 -16.41 -6.89 -0.46
CA ALA A 123 -16.84 -5.54 -0.74
C ALA A 123 -18.11 -5.50 -1.60
N ASP A 124 -18.34 -6.47 -2.48
CA ASP A 124 -19.59 -6.54 -3.23
C ASP A 124 -20.74 -7.12 -2.37
N GLU A 125 -20.46 -8.06 -1.45
CA GLU A 125 -21.43 -8.51 -0.44
C GLU A 125 -21.83 -7.38 0.51
N GLU A 126 -20.88 -6.63 1.08
CA GLU A 126 -21.13 -5.50 2.00
C GLU A 126 -21.93 -4.36 1.35
N ASN A 127 -21.81 -4.19 0.03
CA ASN A 127 -22.57 -3.21 -0.73
C ASN A 127 -23.96 -3.73 -1.21
N GLY A 128 -24.40 -4.91 -0.76
CA GLY A 128 -25.68 -5.52 -1.13
C GLY A 128 -25.76 -6.06 -2.56
N ARG A 129 -24.68 -5.96 -3.35
CA ARG A 129 -24.65 -6.47 -4.74
C ARG A 129 -24.62 -7.99 -4.78
N GLY A 130 -23.97 -8.60 -3.79
CA GLY A 130 -23.94 -10.06 -3.63
C GLY A 130 -25.33 -10.65 -3.54
N GLU A 131 -26.20 -10.10 -2.69
CA GLU A 131 -27.57 -10.57 -2.48
C GLU A 131 -28.43 -10.47 -3.75
N LEU A 132 -28.28 -9.37 -4.51
CA LEU A 132 -28.97 -9.21 -5.80
C LEU A 132 -28.53 -10.26 -6.82
N LEU A 133 -27.24 -10.60 -6.88
CA LEU A 133 -26.72 -11.62 -7.78
C LEU A 133 -27.14 -13.03 -7.33
N ASP A 134 -27.11 -13.29 -6.02
CA ASP A 134 -27.51 -14.57 -5.43
C ASP A 134 -29.02 -14.82 -5.56
N SER A 135 -29.84 -13.77 -5.76
CA SER A 135 -31.26 -13.90 -6.10
C SER A 135 -31.53 -14.37 -7.53
N THR A 136 -30.49 -14.46 -8.38
CA THR A 136 -30.56 -14.94 -9.77
C THR A 136 -30.08 -16.39 -9.88
N ALA A 137 -29.97 -16.93 -11.10
CA ALA A 137 -29.50 -18.29 -11.36
C ALA A 137 -27.96 -18.49 -11.15
N VAL A 138 -27.36 -17.76 -10.22
CA VAL A 138 -25.93 -17.83 -9.88
C VAL A 138 -25.74 -18.82 -8.73
N GLY A 139 -24.79 -19.75 -8.89
CA GLY A 139 -24.46 -20.73 -7.87
C GLY A 139 -23.63 -20.13 -6.73
N ARG A 140 -23.81 -20.68 -5.53
CA ARG A 140 -23.15 -20.22 -4.27
C ARG A 140 -21.63 -20.08 -4.36
N TYR A 141 -20.95 -20.90 -5.16
CA TYR A 141 -19.49 -20.86 -5.29
C TYR A 141 -19.01 -19.99 -6.46
N ALA A 142 -19.91 -19.52 -7.32
CA ALA A 142 -19.56 -18.84 -8.56
C ALA A 142 -18.84 -17.51 -8.31
N GLY A 143 -19.30 -16.69 -7.35
CA GLY A 143 -18.67 -15.41 -7.03
C GLY A 143 -17.22 -15.55 -6.55
N LEU A 144 -16.99 -16.41 -5.56
CA LEU A 144 -15.64 -16.67 -5.05
C LEU A 144 -14.74 -17.27 -6.14
N THR A 145 -15.26 -18.23 -6.92
CA THR A 145 -14.50 -18.85 -8.01
C THR A 145 -14.13 -17.83 -9.08
N ALA A 146 -15.05 -16.96 -9.49
CA ALA A 146 -14.79 -15.92 -10.48
C ALA A 146 -13.74 -14.91 -10.00
N ALA A 147 -13.80 -14.50 -8.72
CA ALA A 147 -12.80 -13.61 -8.14
C ALA A 147 -11.41 -14.26 -8.08
N LEU A 148 -11.33 -15.54 -7.70
CA LEU A 148 -10.09 -16.32 -7.67
C LEU A 148 -9.52 -16.56 -9.07
N LEU A 149 -10.36 -16.86 -10.06
CA LEU A 149 -9.94 -17.01 -11.46
C LEU A 149 -9.39 -15.70 -12.02
N LEU A 150 -10.03 -14.57 -11.71
CA LEU A 150 -9.55 -13.26 -12.15
C LEU A 150 -8.19 -12.92 -11.52
N ALA A 151 -8.09 -13.01 -10.18
CA ALA A 151 -6.86 -12.64 -9.46
C ALA A 151 -5.73 -13.63 -9.73
N GLY A 152 -6.00 -14.94 -9.69
CA GLY A 152 -5.03 -15.99 -9.97
C GLY A 152 -4.59 -15.99 -11.42
N GLY A 153 -5.51 -15.84 -12.38
CA GLY A 153 -5.19 -15.71 -13.80
C GLY A 153 -4.34 -14.49 -14.09
N ALA A 154 -4.65 -13.34 -13.48
CA ALA A 154 -3.82 -12.15 -13.60
C ALA A 154 -2.45 -12.32 -12.95
N SER A 155 -2.35 -13.03 -11.82
CA SER A 155 -1.07 -13.34 -11.18
C SER A 155 -0.18 -14.22 -12.06
N VAL A 156 -0.76 -15.24 -12.70
CA VAL A 156 -0.07 -16.08 -13.69
C VAL A 156 0.35 -15.25 -14.90
N LEU A 157 -0.52 -14.38 -15.40
CA LEU A 157 -0.21 -13.49 -16.51
C LEU A 157 0.96 -12.56 -16.19
N THR A 158 1.01 -11.98 -14.99
CA THR A 158 2.16 -11.17 -14.53
C THR A 158 3.45 -11.97 -14.54
N GLY A 159 3.43 -13.21 -14.02
CA GLY A 159 4.59 -14.10 -14.05
C GLY A 159 5.04 -14.45 -15.47
N VAL A 160 4.10 -14.75 -16.37
CA VAL A 160 4.37 -15.09 -17.78
C VAL A 160 4.94 -13.89 -18.54
N ILE A 161 4.32 -12.71 -18.44
CA ILE A 161 4.83 -11.49 -19.10
C ILE A 161 6.21 -11.13 -18.53
N GLY A 162 6.40 -11.28 -17.22
CA GLY A 162 7.67 -11.01 -16.56
C GLY A 162 8.78 -11.95 -17.04
N ALA A 163 8.51 -13.25 -17.11
CA ALA A 163 9.44 -14.23 -17.66
C ALA A 163 9.74 -13.96 -19.14
N ALA A 164 8.72 -13.68 -19.95
CA ALA A 164 8.88 -13.34 -21.37
C ALA A 164 9.74 -12.08 -21.56
N GLY A 165 9.57 -11.07 -20.69
CA GLY A 165 10.43 -9.88 -20.68
C GLY A 165 11.87 -10.22 -20.31
N LEU A 166 12.11 -11.05 -19.30
CA LEU A 166 13.46 -11.46 -18.91
C LEU A 166 14.17 -12.28 -19.98
N LEU A 167 13.43 -13.08 -20.77
CA LEU A 167 13.97 -13.83 -21.91
C LEU A 167 14.50 -12.95 -23.04
N THR A 168 14.23 -11.63 -23.05
CA THR A 168 14.83 -10.70 -24.01
C THR A 168 16.21 -10.21 -23.60
N GLN A 169 16.64 -10.50 -22.37
CA GLN A 169 17.96 -10.14 -21.85
C GLN A 169 18.93 -11.32 -22.04
N ASP A 170 20.23 -11.03 -22.00
CA ASP A 170 21.29 -12.04 -22.08
C ASP A 170 21.47 -12.76 -20.72
N VAL A 171 20.43 -13.50 -20.31
CA VAL A 171 20.35 -14.24 -19.05
C VAL A 171 19.75 -15.64 -19.27
N PRO A 172 20.07 -16.64 -18.44
CA PRO A 172 19.57 -18.01 -18.60
C PRO A 172 18.03 -18.13 -18.56
N ALA A 173 17.44 -18.80 -19.55
CA ALA A 173 15.99 -18.95 -19.67
C ALA A 173 15.32 -19.63 -18.47
N THR A 174 15.98 -20.60 -17.84
CA THR A 174 15.46 -21.32 -16.67
C THR A 174 15.25 -20.39 -15.48
N GLY A 175 16.18 -19.46 -15.24
CA GLY A 175 16.06 -18.46 -14.19
C GLY A 175 14.92 -17.47 -14.47
N SER A 176 14.72 -17.07 -15.73
CA SER A 176 13.59 -16.21 -16.13
C SER A 176 12.25 -16.88 -15.83
N LEU A 177 12.11 -18.17 -16.17
CA LEU A 177 10.93 -18.97 -15.85
C LEU A 177 10.74 -19.17 -14.35
N ALA A 178 11.84 -19.43 -13.62
CA ALA A 178 11.81 -19.62 -12.17
C ALA A 178 11.32 -18.37 -11.43
N PHE A 179 11.80 -17.17 -11.81
CA PHE A 179 11.34 -15.91 -11.24
C PHE A 179 9.86 -15.65 -11.56
N GLY A 180 9.46 -15.80 -12.83
CA GLY A 180 8.06 -15.61 -13.23
C GLY A 180 7.10 -16.56 -12.52
N ALA A 181 7.50 -17.83 -12.36
CA ALA A 181 6.71 -18.82 -11.63
C ALA A 181 6.63 -18.51 -10.13
N ALA A 182 7.73 -18.08 -9.50
CA ALA A 182 7.74 -17.66 -8.10
C ALA A 182 6.81 -16.47 -7.86
N LEU A 183 6.86 -15.47 -8.76
CA LEU A 183 5.99 -14.30 -8.72
C LEU A 183 4.50 -14.70 -8.83
N ALA A 184 4.16 -15.55 -9.79
CA ALA A 184 2.81 -16.08 -9.95
C ALA A 184 2.34 -16.86 -8.71
N CYS A 185 3.20 -17.72 -8.17
CA CYS A 185 2.90 -18.54 -6.99
C CYS A 185 2.67 -17.70 -5.73
N SER A 186 3.44 -16.62 -5.53
CA SER A 186 3.19 -15.68 -4.43
C SER A 186 1.78 -15.10 -4.50
N GLY A 187 1.37 -14.60 -5.67
CA GLY A 187 0.03 -14.05 -5.84
C GLY A 187 -1.08 -15.11 -5.67
N LEU A 188 -0.85 -16.36 -6.07
CA LEU A 188 -1.82 -17.44 -5.83
C LEU A 188 -2.02 -17.72 -4.33
N VAL A 189 -0.94 -17.80 -3.56
CA VAL A 189 -1.02 -18.00 -2.10
C VAL A 189 -1.83 -16.87 -1.45
N PHE A 190 -1.52 -15.61 -1.77
CA PHE A 190 -2.18 -14.48 -1.13
C PHE A 190 -3.60 -14.22 -1.66
N ALA A 191 -3.93 -14.65 -2.88
CA ALA A 191 -5.31 -14.72 -3.35
C ALA A 191 -6.12 -15.72 -2.50
N ALA A 192 -5.54 -16.88 -2.15
CA ALA A 192 -6.17 -17.86 -1.28
C ALA A 192 -6.28 -17.35 0.18
N VAL A 193 -5.26 -16.66 0.71
CA VAL A 193 -5.34 -15.98 2.02
C VAL A 193 -6.49 -14.96 2.04
N ALA A 194 -6.63 -14.16 0.98
CA ALA A 194 -7.71 -13.20 0.85
C ALA A 194 -9.09 -13.90 0.76
N ALA A 195 -9.17 -15.03 0.06
CA ALA A 195 -10.38 -15.84 -0.02
C ALA A 195 -10.82 -16.40 1.34
N VAL A 196 -9.87 -16.89 2.16
CA VAL A 196 -10.14 -17.33 3.54
C VAL A 196 -10.59 -16.15 4.39
N SER A 197 -9.84 -15.05 4.35
CA SER A 197 -10.11 -13.84 5.13
C SER A 197 -11.49 -13.27 4.83
N ALA A 198 -11.90 -13.31 3.55
CA ALA A 198 -13.22 -12.92 3.10
C ALA A 198 -14.33 -13.72 3.81
N GLN A 199 -14.14 -14.98 4.19
CA GLN A 199 -15.20 -15.75 4.83
C GLN A 199 -15.36 -15.46 6.33
N VAL A 200 -14.39 -14.79 6.97
CA VAL A 200 -14.33 -14.66 8.43
C VAL A 200 -15.27 -13.57 8.97
N SER A 201 -15.46 -12.47 8.23
CA SER A 201 -16.25 -11.32 8.68
C SER A 201 -17.11 -10.77 7.54
N SER A 202 -18.26 -10.18 7.89
CA SER A 202 -19.11 -9.39 6.98
C SER A 202 -18.41 -8.13 6.46
N SER A 203 -17.38 -7.61 7.16
CA SER A 203 -16.69 -6.38 6.76
C SER A 203 -15.54 -6.62 5.80
N ALA A 204 -15.55 -5.96 4.65
CA ALA A 204 -14.43 -5.94 3.72
C ALA A 204 -13.20 -5.26 4.33
N ARG A 205 -13.39 -4.26 5.20
CA ARG A 205 -12.30 -3.60 5.92
C ARG A 205 -11.58 -4.56 6.86
N PHE A 206 -12.34 -5.34 7.65
CA PHE A 206 -11.76 -6.36 8.53
C PHE A 206 -11.02 -7.43 7.71
N SER A 207 -11.65 -7.91 6.64
CA SER A 207 -11.07 -8.93 5.75
C SER A 207 -9.74 -8.47 5.14
N ARG A 208 -9.64 -7.20 4.71
CA ARG A 208 -8.37 -6.60 4.23
C ARG A 208 -7.34 -6.56 5.35
N GLY A 209 -7.75 -6.14 6.55
CA GLY A 209 -6.88 -6.10 7.73
C GLY A 209 -6.27 -7.46 8.06
N VAL A 210 -7.07 -8.53 8.07
CA VAL A 210 -6.58 -9.90 8.32
C VAL A 210 -5.63 -10.36 7.21
N ALA A 211 -6.00 -10.17 5.94
CA ALA A 211 -5.14 -10.57 4.83
C ALA A 211 -3.81 -9.81 4.80
N PHE A 212 -3.83 -8.50 5.06
CA PHE A 212 -2.61 -7.70 5.17
C PHE A 212 -1.79 -8.00 6.43
N ALA A 213 -2.42 -8.37 7.55
CA ALA A 213 -1.70 -8.84 8.73
C ALA A 213 -0.97 -10.17 8.44
N ALA A 214 -1.60 -11.09 7.72
CA ALA A 214 -0.95 -12.32 7.27
C ALA A 214 0.22 -12.03 6.30
N LEU A 215 0.05 -11.09 5.36
CA LEU A 215 1.13 -10.63 4.49
C LEU A 215 2.28 -9.98 5.27
N GLY A 216 1.96 -9.09 6.22
CA GLY A 216 2.93 -8.44 7.08
C GLY A 216 3.71 -9.45 7.91
N MET A 217 3.03 -10.43 8.52
CA MET A 217 3.67 -11.52 9.26
C MET A 217 4.59 -12.37 8.38
N ALA A 218 4.13 -12.75 7.19
CA ALA A 218 4.97 -13.46 6.22
C ALA A 218 6.21 -12.62 5.83
N PHE A 219 6.04 -11.31 5.63
CA PHE A 219 7.15 -10.42 5.31
C PHE A 219 8.13 -10.31 6.49
N THR A 220 7.64 -10.15 7.72
CA THR A 220 8.48 -10.07 8.92
C THR A 220 9.26 -11.35 9.16
N LEU A 221 8.62 -12.52 9.08
CA LEU A 221 9.30 -13.81 9.24
C LEU A 221 10.43 -13.97 8.22
N ARG A 222 10.17 -13.61 6.96
CA ARG A 222 11.20 -13.59 5.91
C ARG A 222 12.30 -12.58 6.21
N ALA A 223 11.95 -11.34 6.52
CA ALA A 223 12.92 -10.25 6.74
C ALA A 223 13.87 -10.59 7.90
N VAL A 224 13.34 -11.07 9.03
CA VAL A 224 14.13 -11.51 10.18
C VAL A 224 14.98 -12.74 9.84
N GLY A 225 14.45 -13.67 9.05
CA GLY A 225 15.18 -14.84 8.60
C GLY A 225 16.35 -14.51 7.67
N ASP A 226 16.21 -13.49 6.82
CA ASP A 226 17.25 -13.09 5.87
C ASP A 226 18.30 -12.16 6.50
N ALA A 227 17.92 -11.39 7.53
CA ALA A 227 18.78 -10.40 8.20
C ALA A 227 19.78 -11.02 9.19
N GLY A 228 19.38 -12.04 9.95
CA GLY A 228 20.18 -12.61 11.04
C GLY A 228 21.01 -13.83 10.65
N ALA A 229 22.20 -13.96 11.24
CA ALA A 229 22.92 -15.23 11.25
C ALA A 229 22.23 -16.20 12.24
N GLY A 230 21.82 -17.38 11.79
CA GLY A 230 21.14 -18.39 12.62
C GLY A 230 19.61 -18.33 12.61
N THR A 231 19.00 -17.32 11.99
CA THR A 231 17.54 -17.17 11.88
C THR A 231 16.96 -17.64 10.56
N GLN A 232 17.77 -18.21 9.65
CA GLN A 232 17.38 -18.53 8.28
C GLN A 232 16.21 -19.53 8.17
N VAL A 233 15.96 -20.30 9.23
CA VAL A 233 14.79 -21.18 9.33
C VAL A 233 13.47 -20.39 9.22
N LEU A 234 13.42 -19.15 9.69
CA LEU A 234 12.23 -18.30 9.63
C LEU A 234 11.83 -17.94 8.19
N THR A 235 12.80 -17.85 7.26
CA THR A 235 12.53 -17.64 5.84
C THR A 235 11.70 -18.80 5.26
N TRP A 236 11.88 -20.02 5.76
CA TRP A 236 11.09 -21.20 5.34
C TRP A 236 9.69 -21.26 5.94
N TRP A 237 9.35 -20.40 6.90
CA TRP A 237 8.00 -20.30 7.46
C TRP A 237 7.15 -19.27 6.73
N SER A 238 7.72 -18.60 5.73
CA SER A 238 7.08 -17.54 4.96
C SER A 238 6.92 -17.95 3.50
N PRO A 239 5.71 -17.85 2.92
CA PRO A 239 5.55 -18.02 1.47
C PRO A 239 6.32 -16.97 0.66
N LEU A 240 6.54 -15.77 1.22
CA LEU A 240 7.42 -14.78 0.59
C LEU A 240 8.89 -15.21 0.62
N GLY A 241 9.30 -15.92 1.68
CA GLY A 241 10.64 -16.49 1.76
C GLY A 241 10.84 -17.65 0.81
N TRP A 242 9.83 -18.50 0.61
CA TRP A 242 9.86 -19.54 -0.43
C TRP A 242 10.10 -18.95 -1.82
N SER A 243 9.45 -17.83 -2.14
CA SER A 243 9.66 -17.15 -3.42
C SER A 243 11.13 -16.76 -3.64
N LEU A 244 11.83 -16.27 -2.61
CA LEU A 244 13.27 -16.00 -2.69
C LEU A 244 14.11 -17.27 -2.74
N GLN A 245 13.69 -18.34 -2.05
CA GLN A 245 14.37 -19.64 -2.04
C GLN A 245 14.21 -20.44 -3.34
N VAL A 246 13.39 -19.98 -4.30
CA VAL A 246 13.44 -20.48 -5.68
C VAL A 246 14.79 -20.16 -6.33
N ARG A 247 15.48 -19.10 -5.88
CA ARG A 247 16.84 -18.71 -6.32
C ARG A 247 17.02 -18.65 -7.84
N PRO A 248 16.24 -17.81 -8.55
CA PRO A 248 16.38 -17.69 -9.99
C PRO A 248 17.80 -17.25 -10.37
N TYR A 249 18.40 -17.89 -11.37
CA TYR A 249 19.80 -17.71 -11.80
C TYR A 249 20.85 -18.13 -10.76
N ALA A 250 20.43 -18.86 -9.73
CA ALA A 250 21.29 -19.34 -8.63
C ALA A 250 20.95 -20.79 -8.24
N GLY A 251 20.74 -21.64 -9.26
CA GLY A 251 20.44 -23.07 -9.12
C GLY A 251 18.94 -23.43 -9.16
N ASP A 252 18.07 -22.48 -9.53
CA ASP A 252 16.66 -22.64 -9.92
C ASP A 252 15.90 -23.79 -9.21
N ARG A 253 15.52 -23.58 -7.96
CA ARG A 253 14.88 -24.58 -7.09
C ARG A 253 13.37 -24.66 -7.32
N PHE A 254 12.96 -25.19 -8.47
CA PHE A 254 11.53 -25.33 -8.84
C PHE A 254 10.68 -26.11 -7.85
N TRP A 255 11.26 -27.06 -7.10
CA TRP A 255 10.52 -27.83 -6.09
C TRP A 255 9.88 -26.95 -5.01
N VAL A 256 10.45 -25.77 -4.73
CA VAL A 256 9.94 -24.80 -3.74
C VAL A 256 8.58 -24.22 -4.18
N LEU A 257 8.28 -24.21 -5.49
CA LEU A 257 6.97 -23.85 -6.01
C LEU A 257 5.88 -24.84 -5.53
N GLY A 258 6.26 -26.10 -5.29
CA GLY A 258 5.38 -27.10 -4.71
C GLY A 258 4.83 -26.69 -3.33
N LEU A 259 5.64 -26.00 -2.51
CA LEU A 259 5.19 -25.48 -1.21
C LEU A 259 4.10 -24.41 -1.36
N HIS A 260 4.24 -23.52 -2.35
CA HIS A 260 3.22 -22.52 -2.66
C HIS A 260 1.93 -23.17 -3.13
N MET A 261 2.01 -24.16 -4.02
CA MET A 261 0.85 -24.86 -4.54
C MET A 261 0.13 -25.67 -3.44
N ALA A 262 0.88 -26.35 -2.58
CA ALA A 262 0.32 -27.06 -1.43
C ALA A 262 -0.42 -26.10 -0.47
N LEU A 263 0.21 -24.99 -0.09
CA LEU A 263 -0.43 -24.00 0.78
C LEU A 263 -1.65 -23.37 0.12
N THR A 264 -1.57 -23.02 -1.17
CA THR A 264 -2.70 -22.49 -1.95
C THR A 264 -3.86 -23.47 -1.94
N ALA A 265 -3.62 -24.75 -2.23
CA ALA A 265 -4.66 -25.78 -2.22
C ALA A 265 -5.34 -25.91 -0.85
N VAL A 266 -4.56 -25.96 0.23
CA VAL A 266 -5.09 -26.03 1.61
C VAL A 266 -5.95 -24.80 1.94
N LEU A 267 -5.48 -23.60 1.61
CA LEU A 267 -6.21 -22.35 1.86
C LEU A 267 -7.48 -22.24 1.01
N LEU A 268 -7.46 -22.70 -0.24
CA LEU A 268 -8.65 -22.74 -1.09
C LEU A 268 -9.69 -23.72 -0.54
N VAL A 269 -9.28 -24.93 -0.15
CA VAL A 269 -10.17 -25.91 0.49
C VAL A 269 -10.79 -25.29 1.75
N LEU A 270 -9.96 -24.66 2.60
CA LEU A 270 -10.45 -23.95 3.78
C LEU A 270 -11.46 -22.87 3.40
N ALA A 271 -11.17 -22.02 2.42
CA ALA A 271 -12.07 -20.95 1.98
C ALA A 271 -13.44 -21.48 1.52
N TYR A 272 -13.48 -22.57 0.74
CA TYR A 272 -14.74 -23.17 0.30
C TYR A 272 -15.49 -23.90 1.43
N VAL A 273 -14.77 -24.56 2.35
CA VAL A 273 -15.38 -25.15 3.56
C VAL A 273 -16.03 -24.06 4.41
N LEU A 274 -15.34 -22.94 4.65
CA LEU A 274 -15.89 -21.81 5.39
C LEU A 274 -17.09 -21.19 4.66
N LEU A 275 -17.01 -21.02 3.34
CA LEU A 275 -18.11 -20.53 2.51
C LEU A 275 -19.34 -21.44 2.56
N SER A 276 -19.15 -22.76 2.64
CA SER A 276 -20.25 -23.73 2.72
C SER A 276 -21.02 -23.69 4.05
N ARG A 277 -20.37 -23.20 5.12
CA ARG A 277 -20.91 -23.17 6.48
C ARG A 277 -21.52 -21.83 6.89
N ARG A 278 -21.25 -20.75 6.15
CA ARG A 278 -21.79 -19.41 6.43
C ARG A 278 -23.01 -19.10 5.59
N ASP A 279 -23.95 -18.33 6.14
CA ASP A 279 -25.04 -17.75 5.36
C ASP A 279 -24.57 -16.54 4.55
N VAL A 280 -25.38 -16.15 3.56
CA VAL A 280 -25.13 -14.96 2.73
C VAL A 280 -25.22 -13.71 3.61
N GLY A 281 -24.31 -12.76 3.42
CA GLY A 281 -24.20 -11.54 4.24
C GLY A 281 -23.60 -11.76 5.64
N ALA A 282 -23.67 -12.99 6.19
CA ALA A 282 -23.07 -13.32 7.47
C ALA A 282 -21.56 -13.65 7.34
N GLY A 283 -20.78 -13.15 8.31
CA GLY A 283 -19.43 -13.64 8.61
C GLY A 283 -19.46 -14.73 9.69
N LEU A 284 -18.41 -15.53 9.79
CA LEU A 284 -18.26 -16.51 10.89
C LEU A 284 -18.11 -15.84 12.25
N LEU A 285 -17.52 -14.64 12.27
CA LEU A 285 -17.51 -13.78 13.44
C LEU A 285 -18.82 -13.00 13.50
N ALA A 286 -19.63 -13.32 14.52
CA ALA A 286 -20.86 -12.59 14.79
C ALA A 286 -20.58 -11.10 15.01
N GLU A 287 -21.38 -10.25 14.35
CA GLU A 287 -21.34 -8.82 14.61
C GLU A 287 -21.78 -8.56 16.05
N ARG A 288 -20.89 -7.95 16.84
CA ARG A 288 -21.25 -7.52 18.19
C ARG A 288 -22.15 -6.30 18.05
N LEU A 289 -23.37 -6.38 18.59
CA LEU A 289 -24.37 -5.28 18.65
C LEU A 289 -23.85 -3.98 19.29
N GLY A 290 -22.65 -4.01 19.89
CA GLY A 290 -22.07 -2.88 20.60
C GLY A 290 -22.79 -2.64 21.93
N PRO A 291 -22.29 -1.69 22.74
CA PRO A 291 -22.98 -1.30 23.97
C PRO A 291 -24.36 -0.70 23.65
N PRO A 292 -25.40 -0.96 24.48
CA PRO A 292 -26.76 -0.46 24.27
C PRO A 292 -26.88 1.07 24.31
N ARG A 293 -25.86 1.76 24.84
CA ARG A 293 -25.73 3.22 24.77
C ARG A 293 -24.35 3.57 24.24
N GLY A 294 -24.31 4.47 23.26
CA GLY A 294 -23.05 5.07 22.80
C GLY A 294 -22.38 5.81 23.96
N GLY A 295 -21.12 5.49 24.24
CA GLY A 295 -20.35 6.20 25.27
C GLY A 295 -20.17 7.69 24.93
N ARG A 296 -19.79 8.52 25.92
CA ARG A 296 -19.58 9.97 25.74
C ARG A 296 -18.64 10.34 24.59
N ARG A 297 -17.73 9.44 24.20
CA ARG A 297 -16.80 9.62 23.06
C ARG A 297 -17.46 9.50 21.67
N LEU A 298 -18.71 9.06 21.58
CA LEU A 298 -19.50 9.01 20.34
C LEU A 298 -20.58 10.11 20.29
N HIS A 299 -20.50 11.09 21.19
CA HIS A 299 -21.44 12.21 21.20
C HIS A 299 -21.11 13.17 20.05
N GLY A 300 -21.76 12.96 18.90
CA GLY A 300 -21.67 13.81 17.71
C GLY A 300 -20.60 13.39 16.69
N VAL A 301 -20.49 14.18 15.63
CA VAL A 301 -19.74 13.84 14.41
C VAL A 301 -18.23 13.74 14.60
N LEU A 302 -17.65 14.49 15.54
CA LEU A 302 -16.21 14.38 15.84
C LEU A 302 -15.87 13.02 16.47
N GLY A 303 -16.73 12.52 17.36
CA GLY A 303 -16.57 11.19 17.95
C GLY A 303 -16.74 10.07 16.92
N LEU A 304 -17.66 10.24 15.98
CA LEU A 304 -17.84 9.34 14.86
C LEU A 304 -16.60 9.33 13.94
N ALA A 305 -16.11 10.51 13.54
CA ALA A 305 -14.91 10.64 12.72
C ALA A 305 -13.69 9.99 13.40
N TRP A 306 -13.48 10.23 14.71
CA TRP A 306 -12.45 9.53 15.48
C TRP A 306 -12.60 8.00 15.41
N ARG A 307 -13.82 7.47 15.60
CA ARG A 307 -14.05 6.02 15.55
C ARG A 307 -13.73 5.43 14.18
N LEU A 308 -14.03 6.17 13.10
CA LEU A 308 -13.75 5.76 11.73
C LEU A 308 -12.25 5.80 11.40
N ASP A 309 -11.54 6.81 11.89
CA ASP A 309 -10.14 7.08 11.53
C ASP A 309 -9.09 6.55 12.50
N ARG A 310 -9.43 6.26 13.77
CA ARG A 310 -8.48 5.82 14.80
C ARG A 310 -7.57 4.67 14.38
N GLY A 311 -8.10 3.70 13.63
CA GLY A 311 -7.32 2.55 13.14
C GLY A 311 -6.24 2.99 12.16
N SER A 312 -6.61 3.87 11.22
CA SER A 312 -5.66 4.45 10.27
C SER A 312 -4.64 5.33 11.00
N LEU A 313 -5.08 6.20 11.91
CA LEU A 313 -4.21 7.05 12.72
C LEU A 313 -3.15 6.25 13.45
N ILE A 314 -3.53 5.20 14.17
CA ILE A 314 -2.59 4.35 14.91
C ILE A 314 -1.60 3.67 13.96
N VAL A 315 -2.07 3.02 12.89
CA VAL A 315 -1.20 2.27 11.97
C VAL A 315 -0.19 3.19 11.29
N TRP A 316 -0.63 4.35 10.81
CA TRP A 316 0.27 5.31 10.15
C TRP A 316 1.25 5.95 11.14
N THR A 317 0.81 6.34 12.33
CA THR A 317 1.72 6.88 13.36
C THR A 317 2.78 5.86 13.77
N VAL A 318 2.39 4.59 13.96
CA VAL A 318 3.35 3.51 14.26
C VAL A 318 4.30 3.29 13.08
N GLY A 319 3.80 3.18 11.86
CA GLY A 319 4.64 2.96 10.67
C GLY A 319 5.64 4.08 10.42
N LEU A 320 5.21 5.34 10.50
CA LEU A 320 6.08 6.51 10.35
C LEU A 320 7.06 6.64 11.53
N GLY A 321 6.63 6.31 12.75
CA GLY A 321 7.51 6.23 13.92
C GLY A 321 8.60 5.17 13.77
N LEU A 322 8.27 3.98 13.26
CA LEU A 322 9.23 2.91 12.96
C LEU A 322 10.22 3.31 11.87
N TYR A 323 9.76 4.00 10.82
CA TYR A 323 10.66 4.61 9.84
C TYR A 323 11.62 5.59 10.52
N GLY A 324 11.12 6.43 11.41
CA GLY A 324 11.96 7.34 12.19
C GLY A 324 13.02 6.61 13.02
N ALA A 325 12.66 5.49 13.66
CA ALA A 325 13.61 4.66 14.39
C ALA A 325 14.72 4.09 13.49
N ILE A 326 14.35 3.62 12.29
CA ILE A 326 15.32 3.10 11.31
C ILE A 326 16.27 4.22 10.88
N ILE A 327 15.73 5.36 10.46
CA ILE A 327 16.55 6.50 10.01
C ILE A 327 17.48 6.95 11.14
N GLY A 328 16.96 7.18 12.34
CA GLY A 328 17.79 7.65 13.45
C GLY A 328 18.84 6.65 13.90
N SER A 329 18.63 5.35 13.69
CA SER A 329 19.66 4.31 13.95
C SER A 329 20.80 4.27 12.93
N ILE A 330 20.61 4.85 11.73
CA ILE A 330 21.58 4.80 10.63
C ILE A 330 22.29 6.14 10.43
N VAL A 331 21.67 7.25 10.86
CA VAL A 331 22.22 8.60 10.63
C VAL A 331 23.64 8.72 11.17
N HIS A 332 23.88 8.26 12.40
CA HIS A 332 25.21 8.30 12.99
C HIS A 332 26.11 7.21 12.40
N GLY A 333 27.24 7.61 11.81
CA GLY A 333 28.20 6.68 11.17
C GLY A 333 28.03 6.55 9.65
N ILE A 334 27.11 7.29 9.03
CA ILE A 334 26.94 7.27 7.56
C ILE A 334 28.20 7.75 6.83
N GLY A 335 28.98 8.65 7.46
CA GLY A 335 30.27 9.09 6.93
C GLY A 335 31.33 7.99 6.93
N ASP A 336 31.25 7.06 7.89
CA ASP A 336 32.20 5.96 8.03
C ASP A 336 31.93 4.83 7.02
N GLU A 337 30.66 4.68 6.56
CA GLU A 337 30.27 3.71 5.53
C GLU A 337 30.80 4.05 4.12
N ILE A 338 31.11 5.32 3.84
CA ILE A 338 31.66 5.75 2.53
C ILE A 338 33.11 5.26 2.34
N GLY A 339 33.72 4.70 3.40
CA GLY A 339 35.03 4.07 3.40
C GLY A 339 36.19 5.07 3.52
N SER A 340 37.38 4.58 3.85
CA SER A 340 38.57 5.42 4.12
C SER A 340 39.29 5.93 2.87
N SER A 341 38.63 5.94 1.71
CA SER A 341 39.25 6.37 0.45
C SER A 341 39.46 7.89 0.44
N GLN A 342 40.46 8.36 -0.30
CA GLN A 342 40.73 9.81 -0.43
C GLN A 342 39.54 10.55 -1.07
N ILE A 343 38.83 9.88 -1.97
CA ILE A 343 37.61 10.37 -2.63
C ILE A 343 36.47 10.56 -1.62
N ALA A 344 36.29 9.62 -0.69
CA ALA A 344 35.28 9.73 0.37
C ALA A 344 35.55 10.96 1.27
N ARG A 345 36.81 11.17 1.65
CA ARG A 345 37.22 12.33 2.44
C ARG A 345 37.01 13.65 1.71
N ASP A 346 37.29 13.70 0.41
CA ASP A 346 37.05 14.90 -0.41
C ASP A 346 35.55 15.20 -0.57
N VAL A 347 34.70 14.17 -0.69
CA VAL A 347 33.23 14.33 -0.74
C VAL A 347 32.71 14.87 0.60
N VAL A 348 33.15 14.29 1.72
CA VAL A 348 32.79 14.74 3.07
C VAL A 348 33.23 16.19 3.31
N ALA A 349 34.46 16.54 2.93
CA ALA A 349 34.98 17.89 3.09
C ALA A 349 34.21 18.91 2.24
N ARG A 350 33.85 18.57 1.00
CA ARG A 350 33.03 19.43 0.12
C ARG A 350 31.61 19.64 0.64
N LEU A 351 31.05 18.65 1.31
CA LEU A 351 29.71 18.73 1.90
C LEU A 351 29.69 19.48 3.25
N GLY A 352 30.85 19.91 3.76
CA GLY A 352 30.95 20.66 5.01
C GLY A 352 31.19 19.80 6.25
N GLY A 353 31.66 18.55 6.07
CA GLY A 353 31.95 17.61 7.16
C GLY A 353 30.85 16.58 7.39
N THR A 354 31.13 15.63 8.29
CA THR A 354 30.22 14.52 8.64
C THR A 354 28.87 15.03 9.16
N ASP A 355 28.88 16.06 10.01
CA ASP A 355 27.67 16.63 10.60
C ASP A 355 26.73 17.23 9.54
N ALA A 356 27.30 17.88 8.51
CA ALA A 356 26.53 18.44 7.42
C ALA A 356 25.93 17.33 6.53
N MET A 357 26.65 16.22 6.34
CA MET A 357 26.13 15.04 5.64
C MET A 357 25.00 14.35 6.42
N GLU A 358 25.16 14.17 7.72
CA GLU A 358 24.11 13.61 8.59
C GLU A 358 22.85 14.49 8.55
N GLN A 359 23.01 15.82 8.61
CA GLN A 359 21.89 16.76 8.52
C GLN A 359 21.22 16.75 7.13
N ALA A 360 21.99 16.69 6.06
CA ALA A 360 21.47 16.55 4.70
C ALA A 360 20.70 15.24 4.54
N PHE A 361 21.22 14.14 5.10
CA PHE A 361 20.53 12.85 5.11
C PHE A 361 19.19 12.92 5.85
N ILE A 362 19.15 13.54 7.03
CA ILE A 362 17.90 13.78 7.77
C ILE A 362 16.93 14.61 6.94
N ALA A 363 17.40 15.70 6.31
CA ALA A 363 16.55 16.56 5.48
C ALA A 363 15.92 15.79 4.32
N VAL A 364 16.72 15.03 3.56
CA VAL A 364 16.21 14.19 2.45
C VAL A 364 15.26 13.11 2.97
N ALA A 365 15.61 12.43 4.05
CA ALA A 365 14.79 11.38 4.65
C ALA A 365 13.42 11.92 5.09
N PHE A 366 13.35 13.12 5.67
CA PHE A 366 12.10 13.75 6.09
C PHE A 366 11.32 14.39 4.93
N SER A 367 11.97 14.84 3.86
CA SER A 367 11.27 15.24 2.63
C SER A 367 10.58 14.04 1.98
N MET A 368 11.25 12.89 1.91
CA MET A 368 10.63 11.65 1.44
C MET A 368 9.51 11.18 2.38
N LEU A 369 9.73 11.26 3.69
CA LEU A 369 8.72 10.92 4.68
C LEU A 369 7.51 11.87 4.62
N GLY A 370 7.73 13.15 4.32
CA GLY A 370 6.70 14.15 4.08
C GLY A 370 5.80 13.75 2.92
N MET A 371 6.37 13.35 1.77
CA MET A 371 5.58 12.84 0.63
C MET A 371 4.76 11.59 0.98
N ILE A 372 5.33 10.65 1.75
CA ILE A 372 4.59 9.48 2.27
C ILE A 372 3.47 9.93 3.22
N THR A 373 3.72 10.93 4.05
CA THR A 373 2.75 11.48 5.01
C THR A 373 1.63 12.26 4.29
N ALA A 374 1.91 12.86 3.13
CA ALA A 374 0.90 13.47 2.28
C ALA A 374 -0.09 12.43 1.72
N ALA A 375 0.37 11.23 1.37
CA ALA A 375 -0.50 10.10 1.00
C ALA A 375 -1.47 9.74 2.13
N PHE A 376 -1.00 9.79 3.38
CA PHE A 376 -1.84 9.58 4.56
C PHE A 376 -2.88 10.71 4.72
N ALA A 377 -2.48 11.97 4.53
CA ALA A 377 -3.38 13.12 4.57
C ALA A 377 -4.50 13.03 3.51
N ILE A 378 -4.16 12.65 2.27
CA ILE A 378 -5.13 12.37 1.20
C ILE A 378 -6.08 11.25 1.61
N SER A 379 -5.56 10.15 2.15
CA SER A 379 -6.35 8.98 2.55
C SER A 379 -7.43 9.33 3.59
N LEU A 380 -7.09 10.14 4.59
CA LEU A 380 -8.05 10.62 5.59
C LEU A 380 -9.06 11.60 4.98
N THR A 381 -8.60 12.49 4.10
CA THR A 381 -9.48 13.47 3.44
C THR A 381 -10.50 12.79 2.52
N LEU A 382 -10.10 11.74 1.80
CA LEU A 382 -10.98 10.95 0.94
C LEU A 382 -12.11 10.24 1.70
N ARG A 383 -12.04 10.15 3.02
CA ARG A 383 -13.18 9.63 3.81
C ARG A 383 -14.43 10.45 3.62
N LEU A 384 -14.32 11.77 3.47
CA LEU A 384 -15.46 12.65 3.16
C LEU A 384 -16.18 12.19 1.90
N HIS A 385 -15.42 11.92 0.83
CA HIS A 385 -15.97 11.40 -0.42
C HIS A 385 -16.58 10.01 -0.26
N GLN A 386 -15.94 9.12 0.51
CA GLN A 386 -16.45 7.78 0.76
C GLN A 386 -17.79 7.80 1.50
N GLU A 387 -17.89 8.57 2.59
CA GLU A 387 -19.11 8.70 3.38
C GLU A 387 -20.26 9.33 2.58
N GLU A 388 -19.96 10.28 1.68
CA GLU A 388 -20.97 10.82 0.77
C GLU A 388 -21.39 9.80 -0.28
N SER A 389 -20.44 9.18 -0.98
CA SER A 389 -20.72 8.22 -2.06
C SER A 389 -21.41 6.93 -1.60
N SER A 390 -21.40 6.64 -0.30
CA SER A 390 -22.07 5.49 0.32
C SER A 390 -23.42 5.84 0.93
N GLY A 391 -23.87 7.10 0.86
CA GLY A 391 -25.13 7.57 1.45
C GLY A 391 -25.09 7.79 2.97
N HIS A 392 -23.97 7.50 3.64
CA HIS A 392 -23.84 7.72 5.08
C HIS A 392 -23.90 9.21 5.45
N ALA A 393 -23.33 10.08 4.61
CA ALA A 393 -23.34 11.52 4.85
C ALA A 393 -24.77 12.09 4.89
N GLU A 394 -25.67 11.60 4.05
CA GLU A 394 -27.08 12.03 4.04
C GLU A 394 -27.78 11.69 5.35
N THR A 395 -27.56 10.48 5.87
CA THR A 395 -28.13 10.02 7.14
C THR A 395 -27.67 10.91 8.31
N VAL A 396 -26.39 11.29 8.31
CA VAL A 396 -25.82 12.15 9.36
C VAL A 396 -26.32 13.60 9.23
N LEU A 397 -26.37 14.13 8.01
CA LEU A 397 -26.75 15.52 7.72
C LEU A 397 -28.27 15.76 7.78
N ALA A 398 -29.08 14.70 7.71
CA ALA A 398 -30.52 14.78 8.01
C ALA A 398 -30.79 15.07 9.50
N GLY A 399 -29.82 14.78 10.38
CA GLY A 399 -29.88 15.18 11.79
C GLY A 399 -29.56 16.66 12.03
N ALA A 400 -29.48 17.07 13.30
CA ALA A 400 -29.12 18.43 13.69
C ALA A 400 -27.61 18.74 13.59
N VAL A 401 -27.01 18.45 12.43
CA VAL A 401 -25.58 18.66 12.16
C VAL A 401 -25.41 19.52 10.90
N SER A 402 -24.71 20.65 11.04
CA SER A 402 -24.39 21.48 9.87
C SER A 402 -23.31 20.83 9.01
N ARG A 403 -23.38 21.07 7.69
CA ARG A 403 -22.36 20.63 6.72
C ARG A 403 -20.95 21.05 7.10
N THR A 404 -20.77 22.28 7.59
CA THR A 404 -19.47 22.77 8.08
C THR A 404 -18.98 21.95 9.27
N ARG A 405 -19.84 21.68 10.25
CA ARG A 405 -19.46 20.90 11.44
C ARG A 405 -19.06 19.46 11.06
N TRP A 406 -19.76 18.85 10.11
CA TRP A 406 -19.41 17.53 9.58
C TRP A 406 -18.07 17.57 8.85
N LEU A 407 -17.87 18.50 7.91
CA LEU A 407 -16.60 18.66 7.17
C LEU A 407 -15.41 18.87 8.13
N THR A 408 -15.53 19.82 9.06
CA THR A 408 -14.48 20.12 10.04
C THR A 408 -14.16 18.91 10.92
N SER A 409 -15.15 18.06 11.23
CA SER A 409 -14.93 16.88 12.07
C SER A 409 -13.97 15.86 11.45
N HIS A 410 -13.97 15.72 10.11
CA HIS A 410 -13.00 14.91 9.39
C HIS A 410 -11.68 15.65 9.18
N LEU A 411 -11.75 16.96 8.88
CA LEU A 411 -10.56 17.77 8.61
C LEU A 411 -9.59 17.85 9.80
N VAL A 412 -10.12 17.86 11.04
CA VAL A 412 -9.30 17.80 12.25
C VAL A 412 -8.36 16.58 12.23
N PHE A 413 -8.86 15.41 11.81
CA PHE A 413 -8.02 14.21 11.70
C PHE A 413 -7.17 14.22 10.44
N ALA A 414 -7.67 14.72 9.32
CA ALA A 414 -6.92 14.80 8.07
C ALA A 414 -5.70 15.74 8.14
N LEU A 415 -5.72 16.77 9.00
CA LEU A 415 -4.59 17.66 9.24
C LEU A 415 -3.78 17.23 10.48
N GLY A 416 -4.47 16.95 11.59
CA GLY A 416 -3.84 16.62 12.86
C GLY A 416 -3.20 15.23 12.89
N GLY A 417 -3.78 14.26 12.18
CA GLY A 417 -3.26 12.89 12.09
C GLY A 417 -1.88 12.81 11.46
N PRO A 418 -1.70 13.32 10.22
CA PRO A 418 -0.40 13.41 9.58
C PRO A 418 0.60 14.23 10.38
N ALA A 419 0.15 15.33 11.03
CA ALA A 419 1.02 16.13 11.88
C ALA A 419 1.56 15.36 13.09
N VAL A 420 0.69 14.68 13.84
CA VAL A 420 1.10 13.82 14.96
C VAL A 420 2.02 12.71 14.48
N ALA A 421 1.70 12.05 13.37
CA ALA A 421 2.51 10.95 12.86
C ALA A 421 3.92 11.39 12.45
N LEU A 422 4.05 12.53 11.78
CA LEU A 422 5.34 13.07 11.34
C LEU A 422 6.18 13.58 12.52
N LEU A 423 5.55 14.23 13.50
CA LEU A 423 6.22 14.67 14.72
C LEU A 423 6.65 13.50 15.60
N VAL A 424 5.86 12.42 15.66
CA VAL A 424 6.28 11.17 16.33
C VAL A 424 7.48 10.56 15.61
N ALA A 425 7.50 10.55 14.27
CA ALA A 425 8.68 10.13 13.52
C ALA A 425 9.91 11.01 13.83
N GLY A 426 9.74 12.33 13.84
CA GLY A 426 10.77 13.29 14.25
C GLY A 426 11.30 13.06 15.66
N LEU A 427 10.41 12.81 16.62
CA LEU A 427 10.73 12.51 18.01
C LEU A 427 11.55 11.22 18.12
N VAL A 428 11.09 10.15 17.48
CA VAL A 428 11.77 8.85 17.50
C VAL A 428 13.14 8.93 16.82
N THR A 429 13.22 9.56 15.64
CA THR A 429 14.50 9.79 14.95
C THR A 429 15.44 10.61 15.83
N GLY A 430 14.99 11.73 16.38
CA GLY A 430 15.82 12.61 17.20
C GLY A 430 16.33 11.93 18.48
N LEU A 431 15.50 11.11 19.13
CA LEU A 431 15.92 10.33 20.30
C LEU A 431 16.94 9.25 19.95
N THR A 432 16.69 8.47 18.89
CA THR A 432 17.60 7.39 18.47
C THR A 432 18.93 7.92 17.94
N TYR A 433 18.90 8.94 17.08
CA TYR A 433 20.09 9.61 16.56
C TYR A 433 20.86 10.36 17.65
N GLY A 434 20.17 11.10 18.51
CA GLY A 434 20.80 11.80 19.63
C GLY A 434 21.44 10.85 20.63
N ALA A 435 20.85 9.68 20.86
CA ALA A 435 21.45 8.64 21.69
C ALA A 435 22.71 8.04 21.06
N SER A 436 22.72 7.79 19.74
CA SER A 436 23.91 7.28 19.05
C SER A 436 25.04 8.32 18.96
N ALA A 437 24.70 9.59 18.75
CA ALA A 437 25.66 10.69 18.63
C ALA A 437 26.13 11.26 19.99
N GLY A 438 25.50 10.86 21.09
CA GLY A 438 25.80 11.37 22.44
C GLY A 438 25.31 12.80 22.71
N ASP A 439 24.47 13.38 21.84
CA ASP A 439 23.90 14.73 21.97
C ASP A 439 22.40 14.75 21.69
N ILE A 440 21.59 14.28 22.65
CA ILE A 440 20.11 14.36 22.54
C ILE A 440 19.63 15.81 22.58
N GLY A 441 20.30 16.68 23.35
CA GLY A 441 19.87 18.06 23.58
C GLY A 441 19.91 18.93 22.33
N GLY A 442 20.97 18.82 21.53
CA GLY A 442 21.11 19.55 20.26
C GLY A 442 20.38 18.88 19.09
N THR A 443 20.39 17.55 19.01
CA THR A 443 19.85 16.84 17.84
C THR A 443 18.32 16.76 17.84
N LEU A 444 17.68 16.56 19.00
CA LEU A 444 16.23 16.36 19.07
C LEU A 444 15.43 17.58 18.56
N PRO A 445 15.69 18.82 19.01
CA PRO A 445 14.98 20.00 18.50
C PRO A 445 15.22 20.21 16.99
N ARG A 446 16.44 19.93 16.51
CA ARG A 446 16.79 20.05 15.09
C ARG A 446 15.97 19.08 14.24
N VAL A 447 15.96 17.79 14.59
CA VAL A 447 15.21 16.76 13.86
C VAL A 447 13.70 16.98 13.93
N LEU A 448 13.18 17.37 15.11
CA LEU A 448 11.77 17.76 15.24
C LEU A 448 11.42 18.96 14.38
N GLY A 449 12.31 19.96 14.32
CA GLY A 449 12.17 21.10 13.41
C GLY A 449 12.12 20.65 11.95
N THR A 450 13.06 19.79 11.52
CA THR A 450 13.08 19.23 10.16
C THR A 450 11.82 18.45 9.83
N ALA A 451 11.22 17.74 10.80
CA ALA A 451 9.93 17.07 10.63
C ALA A 451 8.77 18.07 10.52
N ALA A 452 8.76 19.12 11.36
CA ALA A 452 7.67 20.09 11.44
C ALA A 452 7.57 20.98 10.19
N VAL A 453 8.70 21.37 9.58
CA VAL A 453 8.70 22.21 8.38
C VAL A 453 8.09 21.53 7.14
N GLN A 454 7.92 20.21 7.19
CA GLN A 454 7.28 19.44 6.12
C GLN A 454 5.75 19.56 6.13
N LEU A 455 5.15 19.99 7.25
CA LEU A 455 3.70 19.96 7.44
C LEU A 455 2.90 20.80 6.45
N PRO A 456 3.30 22.03 6.08
CA PRO A 456 2.55 22.80 5.09
C PRO A 456 2.49 22.09 3.73
N ALA A 457 3.59 21.50 3.26
CA ALA A 457 3.59 20.74 2.01
C ALA A 457 2.68 19.49 2.10
N VAL A 458 2.66 18.81 3.26
CA VAL A 458 1.74 17.68 3.52
C VAL A 458 0.27 18.13 3.50
N TRP A 459 -0.03 19.25 4.15
CA TRP A 459 -1.39 19.79 4.24
C TRP A 459 -1.91 20.30 2.91
N LEU A 460 -1.04 20.76 2.01
CA LEU A 460 -1.42 21.15 0.66
C LEU A 460 -2.16 20.05 -0.08
N LEU A 461 -1.74 18.79 0.05
CA LEU A 461 -2.42 17.67 -0.60
C LEU A 461 -3.79 17.39 0.03
N ALA A 462 -3.93 17.56 1.35
CA ALA A 462 -5.24 17.51 1.99
C ALA A 462 -6.13 18.68 1.51
N ALA A 463 -5.58 19.89 1.42
CA ALA A 463 -6.28 21.09 0.99
C ALA A 463 -6.78 20.99 -0.46
N VAL A 464 -5.93 20.51 -1.38
CA VAL A 464 -6.32 20.19 -2.76
C VAL A 464 -7.44 19.14 -2.78
N THR A 465 -7.34 18.09 -1.96
CA THR A 465 -8.36 17.04 -1.90
C THR A 465 -9.69 17.58 -1.34
N VAL A 466 -9.67 18.48 -0.36
CA VAL A 466 -10.86 19.18 0.16
C VAL A 466 -11.46 20.10 -0.91
N ALA A 467 -10.64 20.83 -1.66
CA ALA A 467 -11.10 21.68 -2.76
C ALA A 467 -11.79 20.85 -3.86
N LEU A 468 -11.19 19.73 -4.25
CA LEU A 468 -11.79 18.77 -5.19
C LEU A 468 -13.08 18.17 -4.65
N PHE A 469 -13.11 17.76 -3.39
CA PHE A 469 -14.32 17.24 -2.73
C PHE A 469 -15.46 18.26 -2.71
N GLY A 470 -15.13 19.52 -2.40
CA GLY A 470 -16.07 20.62 -2.29
C GLY A 470 -16.66 21.03 -3.65
N ALA A 471 -15.81 21.20 -4.66
CA ALA A 471 -16.21 21.73 -5.96
C ALA A 471 -16.58 20.66 -7.00
N LEU A 472 -15.84 19.54 -7.04
CA LEU A 472 -15.93 18.51 -8.07
C LEU A 472 -15.88 17.10 -7.45
N PRO A 473 -16.86 16.71 -6.61
CA PRO A 473 -16.81 15.48 -5.82
C PRO A 473 -16.52 14.18 -6.60
N ARG A 474 -16.84 14.11 -7.91
CA ARG A 474 -16.49 12.95 -8.78
C ARG A 474 -14.99 12.78 -8.98
N PHE A 475 -14.25 13.86 -8.91
CA PHE A 475 -12.81 13.90 -9.14
C PHE A 475 -12.01 13.97 -7.85
N THR A 476 -12.64 13.84 -6.67
CA THR A 476 -11.92 13.79 -5.39
C THR A 476 -10.76 12.77 -5.40
N PRO A 477 -10.92 11.55 -5.96
CA PRO A 477 -9.81 10.59 -6.04
C PRO A 477 -8.61 11.06 -6.87
N VAL A 478 -8.75 12.09 -7.71
CA VAL A 478 -7.63 12.68 -8.49
C VAL A 478 -6.56 13.29 -7.59
N GLY A 479 -6.85 13.55 -6.30
CA GLY A 479 -5.82 13.94 -5.32
C GLY A 479 -4.61 13.00 -5.29
N TRP A 480 -4.81 11.70 -5.53
CA TRP A 480 -3.69 10.75 -5.69
C TRP A 480 -2.82 11.03 -6.92
N GLY A 481 -3.44 11.43 -8.04
CA GLY A 481 -2.72 11.83 -9.24
C GLY A 481 -1.87 13.09 -9.02
N VAL A 482 -2.34 14.03 -8.21
CA VAL A 482 -1.58 15.23 -7.82
C VAL A 482 -0.34 14.85 -7.02
N LEU A 483 -0.47 13.95 -6.03
CA LEU A 483 0.68 13.44 -5.27
C LEU A 483 1.69 12.75 -6.19
N VAL A 484 1.23 11.87 -7.09
CA VAL A 484 2.11 11.19 -8.05
C VAL A 484 2.83 12.19 -8.96
N ALA A 485 2.14 13.24 -9.41
CA ALA A 485 2.74 14.30 -10.21
C ALA A 485 3.84 15.04 -9.43
N PHE A 486 3.59 15.42 -8.17
CA PHE A 486 4.62 16.06 -7.33
C PHE A 486 5.83 15.15 -7.11
N ILE A 487 5.62 13.87 -6.75
CA ILE A 487 6.72 12.91 -6.60
C ILE A 487 7.51 12.77 -7.91
N ALA A 488 6.82 12.71 -9.06
CA ALA A 488 7.47 12.61 -10.35
C ALA A 488 8.33 13.85 -10.66
N VAL A 489 7.81 15.06 -10.41
CA VAL A 489 8.58 16.31 -10.57
C VAL A 489 9.75 16.36 -9.59
N PHE A 490 9.55 15.96 -8.33
CA PHE A 490 10.60 15.93 -7.30
C PHE A 490 11.76 14.98 -7.70
N MET A 491 11.44 13.81 -8.23
CA MET A 491 12.43 12.80 -8.61
C MET A 491 13.09 13.06 -9.98
N LEU A 492 12.31 13.52 -10.98
CA LEU A 492 12.77 13.63 -12.37
C LEU A 492 13.15 15.06 -12.78
N GLY A 493 12.66 16.06 -12.06
CA GLY A 493 12.80 17.47 -12.43
C GLY A 493 14.26 17.92 -12.53
N SER A 494 15.10 17.48 -11.59
CA SER A 494 16.53 17.79 -11.59
C SER A 494 17.34 17.00 -12.63
N LEU A 495 16.87 15.82 -13.03
CA LEU A 495 17.55 14.92 -13.96
C LEU A 495 17.28 15.23 -15.43
N SER A 496 16.19 15.96 -15.72
CA SER A 496 15.66 16.12 -17.08
C SER A 496 15.86 17.50 -17.70
N GLY A 497 16.50 18.45 -17.01
CA GLY A 497 16.59 19.84 -17.48
C GLY A 497 15.21 20.51 -17.60
N SER A 498 14.26 20.11 -16.74
CA SER A 498 12.88 20.61 -16.76
C SER A 498 12.83 22.13 -16.53
N PRO A 499 11.85 22.83 -17.11
CA PRO A 499 11.75 24.29 -16.95
C PRO A 499 11.45 24.67 -15.50
N GLN A 500 12.03 25.77 -15.02
CA GLN A 500 11.98 26.17 -13.61
C GLN A 500 10.55 26.31 -13.06
N TRP A 501 9.62 26.85 -13.85
CA TRP A 501 8.22 26.99 -13.42
C TRP A 501 7.58 25.64 -13.05
N LEU A 502 8.01 24.53 -13.67
CA LEU A 502 7.51 23.19 -13.37
C LEU A 502 8.10 22.69 -12.04
N LEU A 503 9.37 22.98 -11.77
CA LEU A 503 10.02 22.67 -10.50
C LEU A 503 9.41 23.48 -9.35
N ASP A 504 9.08 24.76 -9.62
CA ASP A 504 8.46 25.65 -8.64
C ASP A 504 7.03 25.22 -8.25
N LEU A 505 6.39 24.34 -9.02
CA LEU A 505 5.09 23.75 -8.63
C LEU A 505 5.23 22.65 -7.56
N GLU A 506 6.43 22.12 -7.35
CA GLU A 506 6.68 21.02 -6.43
C GLU A 506 6.83 21.57 -4.99
N PRO A 507 5.89 21.30 -4.08
CA PRO A 507 5.85 21.97 -2.78
C PRO A 507 6.96 21.55 -1.83
N PHE A 508 7.53 20.35 -1.99
CA PHE A 508 8.58 19.82 -1.12
C PHE A 508 9.97 20.43 -1.42
N THR A 509 10.18 20.99 -2.61
CA THR A 509 11.41 21.73 -2.96
C THR A 509 11.53 23.09 -2.27
N HIS A 510 10.41 23.67 -1.82
CA HIS A 510 10.38 25.01 -1.19
C HIS A 510 10.63 24.97 0.32
N ILE A 511 10.78 23.78 0.91
CA ILE A 511 10.87 23.61 2.35
C ILE A 511 12.25 24.08 2.85
N PRO A 512 12.31 24.99 3.84
CA PRO A 512 13.57 25.46 4.38
C PRO A 512 14.28 24.35 5.17
N HIS A 513 15.61 24.35 5.09
CA HIS A 513 16.45 23.43 5.85
C HIS A 513 16.60 23.93 7.28
N VAL A 514 16.43 23.03 8.25
CA VAL A 514 16.60 23.34 9.67
C VAL A 514 18.02 22.96 10.10
N GLY A 515 18.76 23.93 10.66
CA GLY A 515 20.13 23.71 11.14
C GLY A 515 21.23 23.90 10.09
N ILE A 516 20.87 24.10 8.82
CA ILE A 516 21.81 24.38 7.72
C ILE A 516 21.51 25.77 7.14
N GLY A 517 22.47 26.70 7.23
CA GLY A 517 22.34 28.04 6.65
C GLY A 517 21.30 28.94 7.33
N ALA A 518 20.88 30.00 6.62
CA ALA A 518 19.89 30.95 7.12
C ALA A 518 18.46 30.40 6.94
N PHE A 519 17.71 30.31 8.04
CA PHE A 519 16.31 29.88 8.01
C PHE A 519 15.39 30.98 7.48
N THR A 520 14.66 30.71 6.40
CA THR A 520 13.68 31.64 5.82
C THR A 520 12.24 31.09 6.00
N PRO A 521 11.37 31.78 6.76
CA PRO A 521 10.00 31.30 7.00
C PRO A 521 9.04 31.56 5.84
N ALA A 522 9.42 32.40 4.87
CA ALA A 522 8.52 32.87 3.81
C ALA A 522 7.85 31.75 2.99
N PRO A 523 8.57 30.68 2.54
CA PRO A 523 7.93 29.59 1.80
C PRO A 523 6.84 28.86 2.60
N LEU A 524 7.08 28.65 3.90
CA LEU A 524 6.11 28.00 4.79
C LEU A 524 4.84 28.83 4.93
N LEU A 525 4.97 30.16 5.06
CA LEU A 525 3.82 31.06 5.15
C LEU A 525 2.98 31.05 3.86
N TRP A 526 3.62 30.99 2.70
CA TRP A 526 2.93 30.88 1.41
C TRP A 526 2.18 29.56 1.27
N LEU A 527 2.80 28.43 1.64
CA LEU A 527 2.13 27.13 1.64
C LEU A 527 0.92 27.12 2.58
N LEU A 528 1.07 27.61 3.82
CA LEU A 528 -0.03 27.70 4.77
C LEU A 528 -1.18 28.61 4.29
N ALA A 529 -0.85 29.72 3.63
CA ALA A 529 -1.84 30.60 3.03
C ALA A 529 -2.62 29.89 1.89
N LEU A 530 -1.91 29.12 1.06
CA LEU A 530 -2.50 28.33 -0.02
C LEU A 530 -3.41 27.22 0.54
N ASP A 531 -2.95 26.52 1.59
CA ASP A 531 -3.73 25.49 2.29
C ASP A 531 -5.04 26.06 2.82
N ALA A 532 -4.96 27.19 3.54
CA ALA A 532 -6.12 27.87 4.10
C ALA A 532 -7.10 28.32 3.00
N ALA A 533 -6.59 28.88 1.90
CA ALA A 533 -7.40 29.30 0.77
C ALA A 533 -8.13 28.13 0.11
N LEU A 534 -7.43 27.04 -0.20
CA LEU A 534 -8.01 25.85 -0.83
C LEU A 534 -9.04 25.16 0.07
N ILE A 535 -8.75 25.01 1.37
CA ILE A 535 -9.70 24.46 2.35
C ILE A 535 -10.95 25.33 2.43
N LEU A 536 -10.80 26.65 2.50
CA LEU A 536 -11.92 27.58 2.59
C LEU A 536 -12.78 27.54 1.32
N LEU A 537 -12.16 27.56 0.14
CA LEU A 537 -12.86 27.42 -1.14
C LEU A 537 -13.60 26.09 -1.24
N GLY A 538 -12.97 24.98 -0.85
CA GLY A 538 -13.62 23.67 -0.78
C GLY A 538 -14.80 23.64 0.19
N ALA A 539 -14.67 24.24 1.37
CA ALA A 539 -15.73 24.34 2.35
C ALA A 539 -16.91 25.20 1.86
N ILE A 540 -16.63 26.33 1.22
CA ILE A 540 -17.66 27.20 0.62
C ILE A 540 -18.39 26.47 -0.51
N ALA A 541 -17.66 25.80 -1.39
CA ALA A 541 -18.25 25.02 -2.49
C ALA A 541 -19.13 23.88 -1.95
N PHE A 542 -18.65 23.14 -0.94
CA PHE A 542 -19.42 22.07 -0.29
C PHE A 542 -20.73 22.56 0.35
N ARG A 543 -20.72 23.76 0.94
CA ARG A 543 -21.92 24.37 1.52
C ARG A 543 -22.97 24.72 0.48
N ARG A 544 -22.57 25.04 -0.75
CA ARG A 544 -23.46 25.52 -1.81
C ARG A 544 -23.97 24.42 -2.74
N ARG A 545 -23.23 23.33 -2.92
CA ARG A 545 -23.64 22.22 -3.79
C ARG A 545 -24.60 21.26 -3.11
N ASP A 546 -25.38 20.51 -3.87
CA ASP A 546 -26.15 19.38 -3.31
C ASP A 546 -25.27 18.19 -2.96
N LEU A 547 -25.78 17.34 -2.07
CA LEU A 547 -25.21 16.02 -1.80
C LEU A 547 -25.49 15.11 -2.99
N ARG A 548 -24.65 14.09 -3.15
CA ARG A 548 -24.70 13.17 -4.27
C ARG A 548 -25.52 11.93 -4.05
#